data_AF-A0A8C6HIH9-F1
#
_entry.id   AF-A0A8C6HIH9-F1
#
_cell.length_a   1.000
_cell.length_b   1.000
_cell.length_c   1.000
_cell.angle_alpha   90.00
_cell.angle_beta   90.00
_cell.angle_gamma   90.00
#
_symmetry.space_group_name_H-M   'P 1'
#
loop_
_entity.id
_entity.type
_entity.pdbx_description
1 polymer ?
#
loop_
_entity_poly.entity_id
_entity_poly.type
_entity_poly.pdbx_seq_one_letter_code
_entity_poly.pdbx_strand_id
1 'polypeptide(L)'
;PLPGNPKSPTSVSLPSHWLLVTLLNISSSDDKDAFYVADLGDILKKHRRWLKALPRVTPFYAVKCNDSRAIVSTLAANGTGFDRASKTEIQLVQGLGVPPERIIYANPCKQVSRIKYTSPEAKLVLRIATDDSKAVCHLSVKSDTTLKTSRLLLEQAKELNIDVIGVSFHVGSGCTDAETFVQAVLDARCVFDMGTEVGFSMYQLDIGGAFPGSEYTKLKFEEITSVINPALDKYFPSGYGVRIIAEPGRYYVASAFTLAVNIIAKKTVWKEQPGSDDEDESNEQTFMYYVNDRVDGSFNCILCDDAHVKALLQKRPKPDEKYYSSSI
;
A
#
# COMPACT_ATOMS: atom_id res chain seq x y z
N PRO A 1 -9.46 -45.83 -34.30
CA PRO A 1 -10.52 -44.96 -33.73
C PRO A 1 -10.57 -45.11 -32.20
N LEU A 2 -9.82 -44.24 -31.50
CA LEU A 2 -9.85 -44.08 -30.05
C LEU A 2 -10.53 -42.73 -29.75
N PRO A 3 -11.42 -42.63 -28.74
CA PRO A 3 -12.14 -41.42 -28.44
C PRO A 3 -11.21 -40.39 -27.78
N GLY A 4 -11.30 -39.14 -28.24
CA GLY A 4 -10.46 -38.03 -27.81
C GLY A 4 -10.63 -37.65 -26.34
N ASN A 5 -9.52 -37.29 -25.72
CA ASN A 5 -9.42 -36.72 -24.38
C ASN A 5 -10.27 -35.44 -24.25
N PRO A 6 -11.07 -35.25 -23.20
CA PRO A 6 -11.76 -33.99 -22.96
C PRO A 6 -10.73 -32.90 -22.60
N LYS A 7 -10.78 -31.79 -23.35
CA LYS A 7 -9.96 -30.60 -23.09
C LYS A 7 -10.20 -30.11 -21.66
N SER A 8 -9.11 -29.89 -20.92
CA SER A 8 -9.10 -29.15 -19.66
C SER A 8 -9.81 -27.81 -19.83
N PRO A 9 -10.63 -27.35 -18.86
CA PRO A 9 -11.29 -26.06 -18.96
C PRO A 9 -10.24 -24.95 -18.97
N THR A 10 -10.15 -24.25 -20.10
CA THR A 10 -9.39 -23.01 -20.24
C THR A 10 -9.95 -22.01 -19.22
N SER A 11 -9.12 -21.59 -18.26
CA SER A 11 -9.50 -20.56 -17.29
C SER A 11 -9.67 -19.22 -18.02
N VAL A 12 -10.92 -18.85 -18.31
CA VAL A 12 -11.27 -17.52 -18.82
C VAL A 12 -11.27 -16.58 -17.63
N SER A 13 -10.31 -15.66 -17.55
CA SER A 13 -10.32 -14.58 -16.56
C SER A 13 -11.41 -13.57 -16.95
N LEU A 14 -12.56 -13.62 -16.28
CA LEU A 14 -13.58 -12.60 -16.42
C LEU A 14 -13.10 -11.32 -15.70
N PRO A 15 -13.29 -10.13 -16.30
CA PRO A 15 -13.04 -8.88 -15.60
C PRO A 15 -13.86 -8.82 -14.30
N SER A 16 -13.30 -8.27 -13.23
CA SER A 16 -13.92 -8.22 -11.89
C SER A 16 -15.35 -7.67 -11.88
N HIS A 17 -15.69 -6.74 -12.78
CA HIS A 17 -17.05 -6.23 -12.93
C HIS A 17 -18.08 -7.27 -13.44
N TRP A 18 -17.66 -8.26 -14.23
CA TRP A 18 -18.54 -9.36 -14.69
C TRP A 18 -18.76 -10.40 -13.59
N LEU A 19 -17.75 -10.65 -12.74
CA LEU A 19 -17.91 -11.47 -11.53
C LEU A 19 -18.95 -10.86 -10.59
N LEU A 20 -18.89 -9.53 -10.40
CA LEU A 20 -19.80 -8.79 -9.52
C LEU A 20 -21.26 -8.87 -10.00
N VAL A 21 -21.49 -8.77 -11.31
CA VAL A 21 -22.83 -8.93 -11.92
C VAL A 21 -23.35 -10.37 -11.76
N THR A 22 -22.47 -11.37 -11.88
CA THR A 22 -22.86 -12.79 -11.78
C THR A 22 -23.22 -13.19 -10.35
N LEU A 23 -22.44 -12.75 -9.35
CA LEU A 23 -22.69 -13.08 -7.93
C LEU A 23 -23.99 -12.46 -7.41
N LEU A 24 -24.35 -11.25 -7.85
CA LEU A 24 -25.56 -10.55 -7.40
C LEU A 24 -26.85 -11.08 -8.05
N ASN A 25 -26.79 -11.65 -9.26
CA ASN A 25 -27.94 -12.31 -9.89
C ASN A 25 -28.33 -13.62 -9.20
N ILE A 26 -27.50 -14.13 -8.28
CA ILE A 26 -27.75 -15.38 -7.54
C ILE A 26 -28.51 -15.12 -6.21
N SER A 27 -28.57 -13.89 -5.70
CA SER A 27 -29.31 -13.57 -4.46
C SER A 27 -30.68 -12.97 -4.76
N SER A 28 -31.72 -13.81 -4.70
CA SER A 28 -33.12 -13.37 -4.56
C SER A 28 -33.54 -13.24 -3.08
N SER A 29 -32.57 -13.17 -2.16
CA SER A 29 -32.81 -13.10 -0.71
C SER A 29 -32.72 -11.66 -0.20
N ASP A 30 -33.43 -11.37 0.89
CA ASP A 30 -33.40 -10.06 1.54
C ASP A 30 -32.07 -9.76 2.27
N ASP A 31 -31.17 -10.73 2.38
CA ASP A 31 -29.82 -10.52 2.91
C ASP A 31 -28.96 -9.78 1.88
N LYS A 32 -28.78 -8.48 2.12
CA LYS A 32 -28.08 -7.53 1.24
C LYS A 32 -26.88 -6.89 1.94
N ASP A 33 -26.20 -7.66 2.78
CA ASP A 33 -25.00 -7.23 3.47
C ASP A 33 -23.92 -6.75 2.49
N ALA A 34 -23.12 -5.79 2.94
CA ALA A 34 -21.97 -5.31 2.19
C ALA A 34 -20.94 -6.45 2.03
N PHE A 35 -20.34 -6.56 0.85
CA PHE A 35 -19.35 -7.59 0.59
C PHE A 35 -18.26 -7.11 -0.37
N TYR A 36 -17.12 -7.79 -0.30
CA TYR A 36 -16.00 -7.58 -1.20
C TYR A 36 -15.92 -8.65 -2.27
N VAL A 37 -15.55 -8.24 -3.48
CA VAL A 37 -14.98 -9.13 -4.49
C VAL A 37 -13.48 -8.85 -4.56
N ALA A 38 -12.67 -9.89 -4.37
CA ALA A 38 -11.21 -9.81 -4.38
C ALA A 38 -10.63 -10.58 -5.58
N ASP A 39 -9.94 -9.90 -6.49
CA ASP A 39 -9.23 -10.50 -7.62
C ASP A 39 -7.76 -10.77 -7.27
N LEU A 40 -7.47 -11.99 -6.80
CA LEU A 40 -6.07 -12.42 -6.54
C LEU A 40 -5.21 -12.40 -7.82
N GLY A 41 -5.82 -12.49 -9.01
CA GLY A 41 -5.14 -12.36 -10.28
C GLY A 41 -4.56 -10.96 -10.50
N ASP A 42 -5.20 -9.91 -9.97
CA ASP A 42 -4.67 -8.54 -9.98
C ASP A 42 -3.39 -8.44 -9.14
N ILE A 43 -3.35 -9.07 -7.96
CA ILE A 43 -2.17 -9.13 -7.10
C ILE A 43 -0.98 -9.76 -7.85
N LEU A 44 -1.22 -10.84 -8.59
CA LEU A 44 -0.19 -11.49 -9.42
C LEU A 44 0.26 -10.60 -10.60
N LYS A 45 -0.63 -9.82 -11.19
CA LYS A 45 -0.27 -8.83 -12.23
C LYS A 45 0.64 -7.76 -11.64
N LYS A 46 0.32 -7.23 -10.45
CA LYS A 46 1.16 -6.28 -9.71
C LYS A 46 2.52 -6.86 -9.37
N HIS A 47 2.59 -8.11 -8.92
CA HIS A 47 3.88 -8.77 -8.66
C HIS A 47 4.76 -8.82 -9.91
N ARG A 48 4.23 -9.26 -11.05
CA ARG A 48 4.99 -9.29 -12.32
C ARG A 48 5.39 -7.90 -12.80
N ARG A 49 4.53 -6.89 -12.61
CA ARG A 49 4.82 -5.49 -12.94
C ARG A 49 5.96 -4.95 -12.08
N TRP A 50 5.96 -5.26 -10.78
CA TRP A 50 7.05 -4.91 -9.85
C TRP A 50 8.40 -5.46 -10.33
N LEU A 51 8.48 -6.76 -10.60
CA LEU A 51 9.72 -7.40 -11.02
C LEU A 51 10.29 -6.81 -12.32
N LYS A 52 9.42 -6.32 -13.21
CA LYS A 52 9.84 -5.64 -14.45
C LYS A 52 10.31 -4.21 -14.20
N ALA A 53 9.60 -3.46 -13.36
CA ALA A 53 9.87 -2.03 -13.15
C ALA A 53 11.00 -1.77 -12.15
N LEU A 54 11.20 -2.64 -11.16
CA LEU A 54 12.24 -2.55 -10.13
C LEU A 54 13.02 -3.87 -10.03
N PRO A 55 13.77 -4.27 -11.07
CA PRO A 55 14.39 -5.59 -11.15
C PRO A 55 15.46 -5.84 -10.07
N ARG A 56 16.02 -4.77 -9.48
CA ARG A 56 17.03 -4.84 -8.42
C ARG A 56 16.42 -4.85 -7.00
N VAL A 57 15.10 -4.65 -6.86
CA VAL A 57 14.44 -4.40 -5.58
C VAL A 57 13.52 -5.56 -5.21
N THR A 58 13.82 -6.23 -4.10
CA THR A 58 12.99 -7.33 -3.61
C THR A 58 11.80 -6.78 -2.81
N PRO A 59 10.54 -7.08 -3.18
CA PRO A 59 9.38 -6.57 -2.46
C PRO A 59 9.12 -7.36 -1.15
N PHE A 60 8.98 -6.64 -0.04
CA PHE A 60 8.49 -7.13 1.24
C PHE A 60 7.09 -6.55 1.47
N TYR A 61 6.05 -7.38 1.36
CA TYR A 61 4.68 -6.88 1.48
C TYR A 61 4.38 -6.37 2.90
N ALA A 62 3.91 -5.13 3.02
CA ALA A 62 3.50 -4.54 4.29
C ALA A 62 2.14 -5.10 4.74
N VAL A 63 2.17 -6.07 5.65
CA VAL A 63 0.98 -6.88 6.05
C VAL A 63 -0.13 -6.01 6.64
N LYS A 64 0.22 -4.97 7.39
CA LYS A 64 -0.69 -3.96 7.95
C LYS A 64 -1.64 -3.32 6.94
N CYS A 65 -1.30 -3.35 5.65
CA CYS A 65 -2.15 -2.80 4.59
C CYS A 65 -3.41 -3.66 4.35
N ASN A 66 -3.28 -4.99 4.40
CA ASN A 66 -4.38 -5.96 4.36
C ASN A 66 -3.84 -7.34 4.76
N ASP A 67 -4.21 -7.80 5.95
CA ASP A 67 -3.71 -9.03 6.57
C ASP A 67 -4.54 -10.27 6.21
N SER A 68 -5.44 -10.17 5.22
CA SER A 68 -6.22 -11.30 4.72
C SER A 68 -5.31 -12.48 4.37
N ARG A 69 -5.55 -13.64 5.00
CA ARG A 69 -4.74 -14.85 4.81
C ARG A 69 -4.59 -15.24 3.33
N ALA A 70 -5.63 -15.03 2.51
CA ALA A 70 -5.58 -15.29 1.07
C ALA A 70 -4.55 -14.44 0.33
N ILE A 71 -4.43 -13.15 0.67
CA ILE A 71 -3.43 -12.23 0.09
C ILE A 71 -2.04 -12.67 0.50
N VAL A 72 -1.83 -12.84 1.81
CA VAL A 72 -0.52 -13.20 2.38
C VAL A 72 -0.06 -14.54 1.82
N SER A 73 -0.95 -15.54 1.75
CA SER A 73 -0.64 -16.85 1.16
C SER A 73 -0.31 -16.76 -0.32
N THR A 74 -1.03 -15.94 -1.09
CA THR A 74 -0.76 -15.72 -2.51
C THR A 74 0.62 -15.10 -2.72
N LEU A 75 0.95 -14.05 -1.97
CA LEU A 75 2.25 -13.38 -2.06
C LEU A 75 3.40 -14.27 -1.56
N ALA A 76 3.16 -15.06 -0.50
CA ALA A 76 4.12 -16.01 0.03
C ALA A 76 4.50 -17.08 -1.01
N ALA A 77 3.50 -17.64 -1.70
CA ALA A 77 3.67 -18.61 -2.78
C ALA A 77 4.41 -18.03 -4.00
N ASN A 78 4.39 -16.71 -4.18
CA ASN A 78 5.09 -16.01 -5.26
C ASN A 78 6.45 -15.42 -4.82
N GLY A 79 6.92 -15.74 -3.62
CA GLY A 79 8.31 -15.46 -3.21
C GLY A 79 8.55 -14.07 -2.61
N THR A 80 7.53 -13.26 -2.31
CA THR A 80 7.74 -11.96 -1.66
C THR A 80 8.27 -12.09 -0.23
N GLY A 81 8.99 -11.09 0.26
CA GLY A 81 9.18 -10.92 1.70
C GLY A 81 7.92 -10.34 2.37
N PHE A 82 8.00 -10.06 3.68
CA PHE A 82 6.93 -9.44 4.46
C PHE A 82 7.47 -8.44 5.48
N ASP A 83 7.00 -7.19 5.41
CA ASP A 83 7.08 -6.20 6.48
C ASP A 83 5.93 -6.46 7.47
N ARG A 84 6.27 -6.63 8.74
CA ARG A 84 5.35 -6.89 9.84
C ARG A 84 5.60 -5.90 10.97
N ALA A 85 4.53 -5.46 11.63
CA ALA A 85 4.57 -4.50 12.72
C ALA A 85 4.15 -5.10 14.08
N SER A 86 3.59 -6.32 14.09
CA SER A 86 3.03 -6.93 15.29
C SER A 86 3.32 -8.44 15.42
N LYS A 87 3.18 -8.97 16.64
CA LYS A 87 3.30 -10.41 16.92
C LYS A 87 2.27 -11.23 16.14
N THR A 88 1.05 -10.72 15.97
CA THR A 88 -0.03 -11.41 15.24
C THR A 88 0.32 -11.58 13.76
N GLU A 89 0.83 -10.53 13.12
CA GLU A 89 1.30 -10.62 11.73
C GLU A 89 2.50 -11.57 11.63
N ILE A 90 3.38 -11.58 12.64
CA ILE A 90 4.49 -12.52 12.68
C ILE A 90 4.00 -13.97 12.65
N GLN A 91 3.04 -14.29 13.51
CA GLN A 91 2.43 -15.60 13.61
C GLN A 91 1.65 -15.98 12.35
N LEU A 92 0.88 -15.06 11.76
CA LEU A 92 0.13 -15.29 10.53
C LEU A 92 1.04 -15.81 9.42
N VAL A 93 2.10 -15.07 9.15
CA VAL A 93 2.94 -15.32 7.98
C VAL A 93 3.94 -16.46 8.28
N GLN A 94 4.41 -16.65 9.52
CA GLN A 94 5.13 -17.88 9.91
C GLN A 94 4.25 -19.13 9.81
N GLY A 95 2.96 -19.01 10.18
CA GLY A 95 1.96 -20.08 10.04
C GLY A 95 1.62 -20.45 8.60
N LEU A 96 2.16 -19.72 7.62
CA LEU A 96 2.13 -20.05 6.19
C LEU A 96 3.46 -20.67 5.70
N GLY A 97 4.39 -20.97 6.61
CA GLY A 97 5.69 -21.58 6.28
C GLY A 97 6.72 -20.60 5.70
N VAL A 98 6.51 -19.28 5.83
CA VAL A 98 7.48 -18.29 5.36
C VAL A 98 8.67 -18.25 6.32
N PRO A 99 9.90 -18.39 5.82
CA PRO A 99 11.06 -18.49 6.68
C PRO A 99 11.53 -17.11 7.20
N PRO A 100 12.21 -17.05 8.38
CA PRO A 100 12.69 -15.82 9.04
C PRO A 100 13.36 -14.78 8.13
N GLU A 101 14.18 -15.21 7.16
CA GLU A 101 14.94 -14.35 6.26
C GLU A 101 14.10 -13.55 5.24
N ARG A 102 12.82 -13.92 5.09
CA ARG A 102 11.82 -13.22 4.28
C ARG A 102 10.93 -12.32 5.13
N ILE A 103 11.33 -12.01 6.36
CA ILE A 103 10.53 -11.29 7.34
C ILE A 103 11.34 -10.12 7.86
N ILE A 104 10.76 -8.93 7.83
CA ILE A 104 11.32 -7.74 8.45
C ILE A 104 10.32 -7.22 9.46
N TYR A 105 10.83 -6.87 10.64
CA TYR A 105 10.05 -6.22 11.69
C TYR A 105 10.33 -4.72 11.62
N ALA A 106 9.59 -3.99 10.78
CA ALA A 106 9.86 -2.59 10.50
C ALA A 106 9.14 -1.61 11.43
N ASN A 107 8.83 -2.03 12.67
CA ASN A 107 8.27 -1.13 13.68
C ASN A 107 9.42 -0.35 14.36
N PRO A 108 9.54 0.98 14.16
CA PRO A 108 10.68 1.74 14.65
C PRO A 108 10.77 1.69 16.18
N CYS A 109 11.91 1.23 16.69
CA CYS A 109 12.21 1.24 18.12
C CYS A 109 13.22 2.35 18.41
N LYS A 110 12.84 3.34 19.22
CA LYS A 110 13.64 4.55 19.46
C LYS A 110 14.83 4.35 20.41
N GLN A 111 14.91 3.23 21.13
CA GLN A 111 15.90 3.06 22.19
C GLN A 111 16.81 1.85 21.93
N VAL A 112 18.02 2.14 21.43
CA VAL A 112 19.05 1.16 21.06
C VAL A 112 19.44 0.23 22.23
N SER A 113 19.53 0.78 23.45
CA SER A 113 19.83 -0.02 24.65
C SER A 113 18.76 -1.07 24.97
N ARG A 114 17.49 -0.79 24.68
CA ARG A 114 16.39 -1.74 24.89
C ARG A 114 16.49 -2.90 23.91
N ILE A 115 16.87 -2.64 22.66
CA ILE A 115 17.04 -3.67 21.64
C ILE A 115 18.19 -4.61 22.02
N LYS A 116 19.33 -4.09 22.48
CA LYS A 116 20.45 -4.93 22.96
C LYS A 116 20.04 -5.86 24.09
N TYR A 117 19.22 -5.38 25.02
CA TYR A 117 18.75 -6.19 26.14
C TYR A 117 17.82 -7.32 25.68
N THR A 118 16.92 -7.05 24.72
CA THR A 118 15.90 -8.02 24.26
C THR A 118 16.38 -8.95 23.15
N SER A 119 17.27 -8.47 22.28
CA SER A 119 17.68 -9.11 21.02
C SER A 119 19.13 -8.73 20.67
N PRO A 120 20.14 -9.22 21.41
CA PRO A 120 21.55 -8.82 21.23
C PRO A 120 22.13 -9.19 19.84
N GLU A 121 21.58 -10.22 19.19
CA GLU A 121 22.02 -10.67 17.85
C GLU A 121 21.23 -10.02 16.70
N ALA A 122 20.34 -9.07 17.01
CA ALA A 122 19.52 -8.41 15.99
C ALA A 122 20.39 -7.65 14.99
N LYS A 123 20.08 -7.80 13.71
CA LYS A 123 20.62 -6.99 12.62
C LYS A 123 19.71 -5.78 12.45
N LEU A 124 20.23 -4.58 12.72
CA LEU A 124 19.43 -3.37 12.69
C LEU A 124 19.55 -2.63 11.36
N VAL A 125 18.43 -2.05 10.94
CA VAL A 125 18.34 -1.14 9.80
C VAL A 125 17.95 0.22 10.37
N LEU A 126 18.76 1.25 10.09
CA LEU A 126 18.52 2.60 10.61
C LEU A 126 17.52 3.33 9.71
N ARG A 127 16.40 3.78 10.27
CA ARG A 127 15.37 4.50 9.52
C ARG A 127 15.60 6.01 9.52
N ILE A 128 15.85 6.59 8.33
CA ILE A 128 16.13 8.02 8.16
C ILE A 128 14.87 8.81 7.79
N ALA A 129 14.88 10.09 8.13
CA ALA A 129 13.80 11.01 7.79
C ALA A 129 13.82 11.38 6.31
N THR A 130 12.63 11.57 5.75
CA THR A 130 12.42 12.07 4.38
C THR A 130 11.60 13.34 4.39
N ASP A 131 11.76 14.18 3.38
CA ASP A 131 10.82 15.28 3.12
C ASP A 131 9.47 14.70 2.66
N ASP A 132 8.54 14.54 3.59
CA ASP A 132 7.18 14.05 3.30
C ASP A 132 6.17 15.19 3.11
N SER A 133 6.62 16.44 2.92
CA SER A 133 5.74 17.62 2.75
C SER A 133 4.74 17.49 1.59
N LYS A 134 5.05 16.61 0.62
CA LYS A 134 4.22 16.33 -0.57
C LYS A 134 3.54 14.95 -0.54
N ALA A 135 3.57 14.27 0.60
CA ALA A 135 2.82 13.04 0.83
C ALA A 135 1.39 13.34 1.30
N VAL A 136 0.46 12.43 0.99
CA VAL A 136 -0.91 12.49 1.54
C VAL A 136 -0.88 12.13 3.02
N CYS A 137 -0.16 11.07 3.39
CA CYS A 137 0.02 10.69 4.79
C CYS A 137 1.47 10.94 5.23
N HIS A 138 1.68 11.93 6.08
CA HIS A 138 2.98 12.28 6.66
C HIS A 138 3.40 11.24 7.72
N LEU A 139 4.54 10.58 7.50
CA LEU A 139 5.08 9.53 8.38
C LEU A 139 6.41 9.93 9.02
N SER A 140 7.10 10.95 8.48
CA SER A 140 8.43 11.38 8.91
C SER A 140 8.44 12.00 10.30
N VAL A 141 7.34 12.62 10.72
CA VAL A 141 7.27 13.44 11.95
C VAL A 141 7.31 12.61 13.24
N LYS A 142 6.99 11.31 13.20
CA LYS A 142 6.78 10.51 14.42
C LYS A 142 7.95 9.61 14.83
N SER A 143 8.84 9.21 13.91
CA SER A 143 9.83 8.15 14.19
C SER A 143 11.18 8.23 13.45
N ASP A 144 11.39 9.20 12.56
CA ASP A 144 12.53 9.16 11.65
C ASP A 144 13.68 10.09 12.10
N THR A 145 14.93 9.73 11.78
CA THR A 145 16.12 10.43 12.26
C THR A 145 16.77 11.31 11.19
N THR A 146 17.17 12.53 11.56
CA THR A 146 17.98 13.40 10.68
C THR A 146 19.36 12.79 10.40
N LEU A 147 20.06 13.25 9.37
CA LEU A 147 21.45 12.84 9.10
C LEU A 147 22.38 13.04 10.30
N LYS A 148 22.20 14.16 11.02
CA LYS A 148 22.99 14.50 12.21
C LYS A 148 22.73 13.51 13.35
N THR A 149 21.46 13.17 13.59
CA THR A 149 21.08 12.15 14.58
C THR A 149 21.53 10.74 14.16
N SER A 150 21.51 10.45 12.85
CA SER A 150 21.93 9.16 12.31
C SER A 150 23.39 8.86 12.65
N ARG A 151 24.29 9.86 12.54
CA ARG A 151 25.69 9.72 12.97
C ARG A 151 25.81 9.31 14.45
N LEU A 152 25.11 10.02 15.33
CA LEU A 152 25.14 9.75 16.78
C LEU A 152 24.63 8.35 17.10
N LEU A 153 23.58 7.89 16.42
CA LEU A 153 23.03 6.54 16.60
C LEU A 153 24.01 5.45 16.13
N LEU A 154 24.74 5.68 15.05
CA LEU A 154 25.77 4.75 14.58
C LEU A 154 26.92 4.63 15.58
N GLU A 155 27.42 5.76 16.09
CA GLU A 155 28.47 5.78 17.12
C GLU A 155 28.01 5.03 18.38
N GLN A 156 26.80 5.31 18.88
CA GLN A 156 26.21 4.60 20.01
C GLN A 156 26.01 3.10 19.75
N ALA A 157 25.54 2.71 18.57
CA ALA A 157 25.37 1.31 18.21
C ALA A 157 26.72 0.57 18.22
N LYS A 158 27.78 1.23 17.75
CA LYS A 158 29.14 0.68 17.73
C LYS A 158 29.68 0.50 19.14
N GLU A 159 29.55 1.49 20.02
CA GLU A 159 29.91 1.40 21.45
C GLU A 159 29.16 0.27 22.16
N LEU A 160 27.90 0.04 21.76
CA LEU A 160 27.06 -1.01 22.30
C LEU A 160 27.26 -2.38 21.62
N ASN A 161 28.19 -2.54 20.67
CA ASN A 161 28.39 -3.77 19.91
C ASN A 161 27.10 -4.31 19.25
N ILE A 162 26.27 -3.41 18.73
CA ILE A 162 25.05 -3.75 17.99
C ILE A 162 25.34 -3.64 16.50
N ASP A 163 24.90 -4.63 15.73
CA ASP A 163 25.18 -4.70 14.31
C ASP A 163 24.14 -3.91 13.49
N VAL A 164 24.58 -2.79 12.89
CA VAL A 164 23.77 -2.00 11.96
C VAL A 164 24.16 -2.38 10.54
N ILE A 165 23.23 -3.00 9.82
CA ILE A 165 23.48 -3.60 8.50
C ILE A 165 23.00 -2.74 7.33
N GLY A 166 22.31 -1.64 7.60
CA GLY A 166 21.64 -0.92 6.53
C GLY A 166 20.85 0.31 6.94
N VAL A 167 20.18 0.89 5.94
CA VAL A 167 19.33 2.09 6.06
C VAL A 167 17.97 1.81 5.44
N SER A 168 16.91 2.33 6.07
CA SER A 168 15.57 2.38 5.52
C SER A 168 15.03 3.81 5.48
N PHE A 169 14.08 4.07 4.60
CA PHE A 169 13.31 5.31 4.59
C PHE A 169 11.88 5.07 4.12
N HIS A 170 10.98 6.04 4.34
CA HIS A 170 9.62 5.95 3.80
C HIS A 170 9.09 7.34 3.46
N VAL A 171 8.95 7.65 2.16
CA VAL A 171 8.57 8.97 1.63
C VAL A 171 7.10 9.41 1.87
N GLY A 172 6.42 8.80 2.84
CA GLY A 172 4.99 8.98 3.10
C GLY A 172 4.04 8.33 2.08
N SER A 173 2.87 7.85 2.52
CA SER A 173 1.89 7.23 1.61
C SER A 173 1.26 8.30 0.70
N GLY A 174 1.08 7.99 -0.59
CA GLY A 174 0.50 8.93 -1.55
C GLY A 174 1.43 10.08 -1.93
N CYS A 175 2.75 9.87 -1.87
CA CYS A 175 3.74 10.82 -2.36
C CYS A 175 3.38 11.32 -3.77
N THR A 176 3.37 12.65 -3.95
CA THR A 176 3.00 13.31 -5.20
C THR A 176 4.21 13.81 -6.00
N ASP A 177 5.42 13.62 -5.49
CA ASP A 177 6.68 14.04 -6.09
C ASP A 177 7.70 12.90 -6.08
N ALA A 178 8.06 12.42 -7.27
CA ALA A 178 8.98 11.31 -7.40
C ALA A 178 10.42 11.66 -6.96
N GLU A 179 10.81 12.94 -7.01
CA GLU A 179 12.16 13.40 -6.62
C GLU A 179 12.45 13.19 -5.13
N THR A 180 11.41 13.10 -4.28
CA THR A 180 11.57 12.74 -2.86
C THR A 180 12.28 11.40 -2.69
N PHE A 181 12.04 10.42 -3.57
CA PHE A 181 12.76 9.15 -3.54
C PHE A 181 14.24 9.33 -3.88
N VAL A 182 14.56 10.20 -4.84
CA VAL A 182 15.95 10.46 -5.26
C VAL A 182 16.73 11.06 -4.09
N GLN A 183 16.15 12.06 -3.41
CA GLN A 183 16.76 12.67 -2.23
C GLN A 183 16.94 11.64 -1.10
N ALA A 184 15.92 10.80 -0.84
CA ALA A 184 16.01 9.78 0.20
C ALA A 184 17.10 8.72 -0.09
N VAL A 185 17.29 8.33 -1.36
CA VAL A 185 18.39 7.44 -1.78
C VAL A 185 19.75 8.12 -1.57
N LEU A 186 19.87 9.41 -1.90
CA LEU A 186 21.10 10.18 -1.66
C LEU A 186 21.41 10.29 -0.15
N ASP A 187 20.42 10.58 0.67
CA ASP A 187 20.57 10.67 2.12
C ASP A 187 20.95 9.32 2.72
N ALA A 188 20.36 8.22 2.23
CA ALA A 188 20.73 6.87 2.63
C ALA A 188 22.20 6.57 2.28
N ARG A 189 22.69 6.98 1.10
CA ARG A 189 24.10 6.85 0.73
C ARG A 189 25.02 7.58 1.71
N CYS A 190 24.65 8.81 2.09
CA CYS A 190 25.39 9.58 3.08
C CYS A 190 25.50 8.85 4.42
N VAL A 191 24.41 8.20 4.86
CA VAL A 191 24.42 7.39 6.11
C VAL A 191 25.22 6.09 5.97
N PHE A 192 25.21 5.43 4.81
CA PHE A 192 26.10 4.30 4.54
C PHE A 192 27.59 4.71 4.63
N ASP A 193 27.94 5.89 4.14
CA ASP A 193 29.31 6.44 4.22
C ASP A 193 29.70 6.70 5.68
N MET A 194 28.81 7.35 6.46
CA MET A 194 29.00 7.52 7.91
C MET A 194 29.14 6.18 8.63
N GLY A 195 28.35 5.17 8.25
CA GLY A 195 28.45 3.82 8.80
C GLY A 195 29.82 3.19 8.56
N THR A 196 30.36 3.36 7.35
CA THR A 196 31.69 2.88 6.97
C THR A 196 32.78 3.54 7.81
N GLU A 197 32.70 4.86 8.03
CA GLU A 197 33.65 5.60 8.87
C GLU A 197 33.64 5.15 10.34
N VAL A 198 32.45 4.80 10.88
CA VAL A 198 32.29 4.26 12.24
C VAL A 198 32.73 2.77 12.32
N GLY A 199 32.89 2.11 11.17
CA GLY A 199 33.36 0.72 11.07
C GLY A 199 32.23 -0.31 10.96
N PHE A 200 31.10 0.04 10.36
CA PHE A 200 30.06 -0.89 9.92
C PHE A 200 30.27 -1.30 8.46
N SER A 201 29.91 -2.53 8.13
CA SER A 201 29.83 -3.02 6.75
C SER A 201 28.37 -3.17 6.37
N MET A 202 27.74 -2.07 5.97
CA MET A 202 26.33 -2.06 5.59
C MET A 202 26.12 -2.65 4.20
N TYR A 203 25.07 -3.45 4.05
CA TYR A 203 24.73 -4.15 2.81
C TYR A 203 23.23 -4.16 2.51
N GLN A 204 22.38 -3.53 3.32
CA GLN A 204 20.94 -3.51 3.11
C GLN A 204 20.37 -2.11 2.96
N LEU A 205 19.72 -1.84 1.83
CA LEU A 205 18.94 -0.63 1.60
C LEU A 205 17.46 -1.01 1.51
N ASP A 206 16.62 -0.30 2.25
CA ASP A 206 15.16 -0.42 2.18
C ASP A 206 14.53 0.91 1.76
N ILE A 207 13.91 0.92 0.58
CA ILE A 207 13.31 2.13 0.01
C ILE A 207 11.85 2.36 0.46
N GLY A 208 11.34 1.54 1.39
CA GLY A 208 10.02 1.69 1.99
C GLY A 208 8.87 1.49 1.02
N GLY A 209 7.74 2.14 1.29
CA GLY A 209 6.47 1.94 0.58
C GLY A 209 6.09 3.09 -0.36
N ALA A 210 4.88 3.63 -0.17
CA ALA A 210 4.29 4.76 -0.90
C ALA A 210 3.87 4.55 -2.36
N PHE A 211 4.23 3.43 -2.99
CA PHE A 211 3.87 3.15 -4.39
C PHE A 211 2.33 3.12 -4.61
N PRO A 212 1.81 3.76 -5.68
CA PRO A 212 0.39 3.84 -5.94
C PRO A 212 -0.20 2.47 -6.28
N GLY A 213 -1.39 2.19 -5.75
CA GLY A 213 -2.09 0.91 -5.96
C GLY A 213 -3.12 0.89 -7.08
N SER A 214 -3.39 2.05 -7.70
CA SER A 214 -4.35 2.15 -8.81
C SER A 214 -3.86 3.14 -9.87
N GLU A 215 -4.44 3.05 -11.06
CA GLU A 215 -4.19 3.98 -12.16
C GLU A 215 -4.94 5.30 -12.01
N TYR A 216 -5.65 5.55 -10.91
CA TYR A 216 -6.40 6.79 -10.70
C TYR A 216 -5.63 7.85 -9.90
N THR A 217 -4.37 7.56 -9.52
CA THR A 217 -3.50 8.53 -8.83
C THR A 217 -2.86 9.50 -9.82
N LYS A 218 -2.51 10.70 -9.36
CA LYS A 218 -1.82 11.70 -10.19
C LYS A 218 -0.45 11.21 -10.64
N LEU A 219 0.34 10.69 -9.69
CA LEU A 219 1.65 10.09 -9.94
C LEU A 219 1.50 8.57 -10.11
N LYS A 220 2.00 8.03 -11.24
CA LYS A 220 1.93 6.59 -11.55
C LYS A 220 3.13 5.83 -11.01
N PHE A 221 2.99 4.51 -10.94
CA PHE A 221 4.05 3.62 -10.50
C PHE A 221 5.30 3.73 -11.38
N GLU A 222 5.15 3.68 -12.70
CA GLU A 222 6.28 3.72 -13.63
C GLU A 222 7.07 5.04 -13.54
N GLU A 223 6.39 6.16 -13.31
CA GLU A 223 7.01 7.48 -13.12
C GLU A 223 7.86 7.53 -11.85
N ILE A 224 7.45 6.85 -10.79
CA ILE A 224 8.26 6.71 -9.58
C ILE A 224 9.46 5.79 -9.85
N THR A 225 9.24 4.64 -10.50
CA THR A 225 10.33 3.70 -10.77
C THR A 225 11.37 4.23 -11.76
N SER A 226 10.97 5.11 -12.68
CA SER A 226 11.87 5.70 -13.67
C SER A 226 12.89 6.66 -13.06
N VAL A 227 12.58 7.27 -11.91
CA VAL A 227 13.54 8.09 -11.15
C VAL A 227 14.31 7.30 -10.10
N ILE A 228 13.69 6.27 -9.50
CA ILE A 228 14.34 5.40 -8.52
C ILE A 228 15.48 4.61 -9.16
N ASN A 229 15.27 3.97 -10.32
CA ASN A 229 16.29 3.11 -10.91
C ASN A 229 17.61 3.86 -11.20
N PRO A 230 17.63 5.04 -11.86
CA PRO A 230 18.86 5.82 -12.05
C PRO A 230 19.51 6.26 -10.74
N ALA A 231 18.71 6.62 -9.72
CA ALA A 231 19.25 6.98 -8.40
C ALA A 231 19.94 5.78 -7.74
N LEU A 232 19.32 4.60 -7.78
CA LEU A 232 19.91 3.36 -7.26
C LEU A 232 21.18 2.97 -8.04
N ASP A 233 21.21 3.14 -9.36
CA ASP A 233 22.41 2.85 -10.15
C ASP A 233 23.56 3.82 -9.84
N LYS A 234 23.24 5.09 -9.59
CA LYS A 234 24.23 6.12 -9.25
C LYS A 234 24.80 5.96 -7.84
N TYR A 235 23.95 5.73 -6.84
CA TYR A 235 24.34 5.77 -5.43
C TYR A 235 24.59 4.40 -4.80
N PHE A 236 24.00 3.34 -5.38
CA PHE A 236 24.13 1.97 -4.92
C PHE A 236 24.34 1.02 -6.11
N PRO A 237 25.42 1.14 -6.90
CA PRO A 237 25.64 0.31 -8.08
C PRO A 237 25.73 -1.18 -7.72
N SER A 238 25.33 -2.08 -8.64
CA SER A 238 25.27 -3.53 -8.37
C SER A 238 26.59 -4.16 -7.91
N GLY A 239 27.74 -3.58 -8.27
CA GLY A 239 29.07 -4.04 -7.82
C GLY A 239 29.36 -3.78 -6.34
N TYR A 240 28.56 -2.96 -5.66
CA TYR A 240 28.75 -2.59 -4.25
C TYR A 240 28.25 -3.66 -3.26
N GLY A 241 27.58 -4.72 -3.75
CA GLY A 241 27.08 -5.82 -2.93
C GLY A 241 25.85 -5.49 -2.07
N VAL A 242 25.17 -4.37 -2.33
CA VAL A 242 24.00 -3.94 -1.56
C VAL A 242 22.73 -4.69 -2.01
N ARG A 243 22.06 -5.33 -1.06
CA ARG A 243 20.72 -5.89 -1.19
C ARG A 243 19.70 -4.76 -1.04
N ILE A 244 18.89 -4.56 -2.07
CA ILE A 244 17.86 -3.53 -2.08
C ILE A 244 16.48 -4.19 -1.93
N ILE A 245 15.70 -3.69 -0.99
CA ILE A 245 14.34 -4.14 -0.72
C ILE A 245 13.38 -2.94 -0.68
N ALA A 246 12.09 -3.21 -0.63
CA ALA A 246 11.04 -2.20 -0.43
C ALA A 246 9.89 -2.80 0.38
N GLU A 247 9.01 -1.94 0.91
CA GLU A 247 7.85 -2.27 1.73
C GLU A 247 6.50 -1.92 1.07
N PRO A 248 6.20 -2.38 -0.16
CA PRO A 248 4.94 -2.03 -0.83
C PRO A 248 3.72 -2.66 -0.13
N GLY A 249 2.83 -1.81 0.40
CA GLY A 249 1.49 -2.18 0.87
C GLY A 249 0.42 -1.99 -0.21
N ARG A 250 -0.12 -0.77 -0.32
CA ARG A 250 -1.27 -0.45 -1.19
C ARG A 250 -1.06 -0.82 -2.65
N TYR A 251 0.19 -0.76 -3.14
CA TYR A 251 0.56 -1.15 -4.49
C TYR A 251 -0.03 -2.51 -4.90
N TYR A 252 0.08 -3.50 -4.01
CA TYR A 252 -0.33 -4.87 -4.27
C TYR A 252 -1.85 -5.05 -4.25
N VAL A 253 -2.56 -4.33 -3.38
CA VAL A 253 -3.92 -4.73 -2.99
C VAL A 253 -5.00 -3.70 -3.33
N ALA A 254 -4.69 -2.43 -3.56
CA ALA A 254 -5.72 -1.38 -3.66
C ALA A 254 -6.73 -1.62 -4.80
N SER A 255 -6.27 -2.04 -5.99
CA SER A 255 -7.16 -2.34 -7.14
C SER A 255 -7.73 -3.75 -7.14
N ALA A 256 -7.26 -4.63 -6.25
CA ALA A 256 -7.70 -6.02 -6.20
C ALA A 256 -9.08 -6.16 -5.53
N PHE A 257 -9.53 -5.16 -4.78
CA PHE A 257 -10.77 -5.21 -4.01
C PHE A 257 -11.82 -4.25 -4.59
N THR A 258 -13.04 -4.75 -4.76
CA THR A 258 -14.22 -3.93 -5.03
C THR A 258 -15.25 -4.16 -3.94
N LEU A 259 -15.65 -3.09 -3.25
CA LEU A 259 -16.69 -3.11 -2.23
C LEU A 259 -18.05 -2.89 -2.88
N ALA A 260 -19.00 -3.79 -2.63
CA ALA A 260 -20.40 -3.60 -2.93
C ALA A 260 -21.15 -3.27 -1.64
N VAL A 261 -21.88 -2.14 -1.65
CA VAL A 261 -22.75 -1.72 -0.55
C VAL A 261 -24.19 -1.61 -1.01
N ASN A 262 -25.13 -1.75 -0.08
CA ASN A 262 -26.55 -1.59 -0.34
C ASN A 262 -27.06 -0.25 0.19
N ILE A 263 -27.93 0.42 -0.56
CA ILE A 263 -28.67 1.60 -0.09
C ILE A 263 -29.80 1.12 0.82
N ILE A 264 -29.68 1.37 2.11
CA ILE A 264 -30.62 0.95 3.15
C ILE A 264 -31.64 2.03 3.51
N ALA A 265 -31.33 3.30 3.23
CA ALA A 265 -32.29 4.38 3.35
C ALA A 265 -32.03 5.48 2.32
N LYS A 266 -33.07 6.27 2.03
CA LYS A 266 -33.02 7.41 1.10
C LYS A 266 -33.80 8.56 1.71
N LYS A 267 -33.24 9.76 1.65
CA LYS A 267 -33.91 11.02 1.99
C LYS A 267 -33.90 11.94 0.78
N THR A 268 -35.04 12.57 0.52
CA THR A 268 -35.17 13.65 -0.49
C THR A 268 -35.06 14.98 0.24
N VAL A 269 -34.23 15.88 -0.26
CA VAL A 269 -34.04 17.23 0.29
C VAL A 269 -34.33 18.24 -0.80
N TRP A 270 -35.29 19.11 -0.54
CA TRP A 270 -35.66 20.22 -1.41
C TRP A 270 -34.92 21.46 -0.91
N LYS A 271 -34.15 22.12 -1.78
CA LYS A 271 -33.56 23.42 -1.42
C LYS A 271 -34.62 24.51 -1.61
N GLU A 272 -35.01 25.16 -0.53
CA GLU A 272 -35.74 26.43 -0.59
C GLU A 272 -34.72 27.54 -0.84
N GLN A 273 -34.88 28.30 -1.93
CA GLN A 273 -34.13 29.53 -2.19
C GLN A 273 -34.78 30.67 -1.37
N PRO A 274 -34.05 31.36 -0.47
CA PRO A 274 -34.62 32.51 0.21
C PRO A 274 -34.64 33.71 -0.75
N GLY A 275 -35.81 33.96 -1.36
CA GLY A 275 -36.21 35.24 -1.96
C GLY A 275 -35.63 35.55 -3.34
N SER A 276 -36.37 35.22 -4.40
CA SER A 276 -36.36 35.98 -5.67
C SER A 276 -37.71 35.80 -6.37
N ASP A 277 -38.41 36.90 -6.62
CA ASP A 277 -39.74 36.99 -7.23
C ASP A 277 -39.78 36.63 -8.75
N ASP A 278 -38.89 35.73 -9.21
CA ASP A 278 -38.85 35.29 -10.61
C ASP A 278 -39.46 33.88 -10.74
N GLU A 279 -40.53 33.78 -11.53
CA GLU A 279 -41.35 32.59 -11.81
C GLU A 279 -40.64 31.47 -12.63
N ASP A 280 -39.34 31.23 -12.40
CA ASP A 280 -38.61 30.06 -12.89
C ASP A 280 -38.18 29.19 -11.69
N GLU A 281 -39.16 28.60 -11.01
CA GLU A 281 -38.98 27.68 -9.88
C GLU A 281 -38.32 26.35 -10.33
N SER A 282 -37.01 26.34 -10.54
CA SER A 282 -36.26 25.08 -10.50
C SER A 282 -36.02 24.71 -9.03
N ASN A 283 -37.01 24.09 -8.38
CA ASN A 283 -36.82 23.43 -7.09
C ASN A 283 -35.68 22.41 -7.20
N GLU A 284 -34.47 22.77 -6.74
CA GLU A 284 -33.31 21.89 -6.78
C GLU A 284 -33.52 20.73 -5.80
N GLN A 285 -33.98 19.61 -6.34
CA GLN A 285 -34.10 18.35 -5.63
C GLN A 285 -32.72 17.70 -5.48
N THR A 286 -32.36 17.40 -4.23
CA THR A 286 -31.14 16.66 -3.89
C THR A 286 -31.50 15.39 -3.12
N PHE A 287 -30.63 14.38 -3.18
CA PHE A 287 -30.86 13.10 -2.50
C PHE A 287 -29.73 12.76 -1.53
N MET A 288 -30.09 12.19 -0.39
CA MET A 288 -29.15 11.57 0.54
C MET A 288 -29.42 10.07 0.58
N TYR A 289 -28.39 9.27 0.34
CA TYR A 289 -28.45 7.82 0.42
C TYR A 289 -27.70 7.34 1.65
N TYR A 290 -28.24 6.36 2.36
CA TYR A 290 -27.55 5.73 3.48
C TYR A 290 -27.21 4.31 3.08
N VAL A 291 -25.96 3.90 3.32
CA VAL A 291 -25.47 2.56 2.97
C VAL A 291 -25.17 1.72 4.22
N ASN A 292 -25.06 0.41 4.04
CA ASN A 292 -24.81 -0.56 5.12
C ASN A 292 -23.32 -0.81 5.46
N ASP A 293 -22.43 0.10 5.06
CA ASP A 293 -21.04 0.16 5.51
C ASP A 293 -20.74 1.62 5.89
N ARG A 294 -19.68 1.86 6.65
CA ARG A 294 -19.51 3.10 7.40
C ARG A 294 -18.05 3.56 7.44
N VAL A 295 -17.86 4.81 7.87
CA VAL A 295 -16.53 5.43 8.05
C VAL A 295 -15.70 4.79 9.17
N ASP A 296 -16.32 4.10 10.12
CA ASP A 296 -15.65 3.26 11.12
C ASP A 296 -15.41 1.82 10.64
N GLY A 297 -16.03 1.45 9.51
CA GLY A 297 -15.82 0.18 8.79
C GLY A 297 -14.85 0.35 7.62
N SER A 298 -15.28 -0.04 6.43
CA SER A 298 -14.43 -0.04 5.22
C SER A 298 -14.03 1.36 4.75
N PHE A 299 -14.82 2.37 5.09
CA PHE A 299 -14.57 3.76 4.69
C PHE A 299 -13.70 4.54 5.68
N ASN A 300 -13.04 3.88 6.64
CA ASN A 300 -12.05 4.51 7.52
C ASN A 300 -10.90 5.17 6.75
N CYS A 301 -10.65 4.72 5.52
CA CYS A 301 -9.67 5.31 4.63
C CYS A 301 -9.95 6.79 4.30
N ILE A 302 -11.20 7.25 4.40
CA ILE A 302 -11.53 8.67 4.24
C ILE A 302 -10.94 9.49 5.39
N LEU A 303 -10.91 8.94 6.60
CA LEU A 303 -10.42 9.61 7.81
C LEU A 303 -8.92 9.41 8.04
N CYS A 304 -8.41 8.21 7.74
CA CYS A 304 -7.04 7.81 8.09
C CYS A 304 -6.04 7.96 6.93
N ASP A 305 -6.52 7.87 5.69
CA ASP A 305 -5.70 7.81 4.47
C ASP A 305 -6.00 8.98 3.50
N ASP A 306 -6.88 9.92 3.89
CA ASP A 306 -7.41 11.01 3.04
C ASP A 306 -7.93 10.51 1.67
N ALA A 307 -8.55 9.33 1.68
CA ALA A 307 -9.00 8.66 0.47
C ALA A 307 -10.20 9.38 -0.15
N HIS A 308 -10.12 9.62 -1.46
CA HIS A 308 -11.25 10.13 -2.25
C HIS A 308 -11.96 8.95 -2.91
N VAL A 309 -13.07 8.52 -2.32
CA VAL A 309 -13.87 7.40 -2.84
C VAL A 309 -14.78 7.85 -3.97
N LYS A 310 -14.87 7.02 -5.02
CA LYS A 310 -15.75 7.26 -6.16
C LYS A 310 -16.84 6.19 -6.20
N ALA A 311 -18.08 6.60 -6.00
CA ALA A 311 -19.23 5.71 -6.16
C ALA A 311 -19.40 5.33 -7.64
N LEU A 312 -19.63 4.04 -7.90
CA LEU A 312 -19.94 3.51 -9.22
C LEU A 312 -21.31 2.85 -9.19
N LEU A 313 -22.15 3.15 -10.19
CA LEU A 313 -23.45 2.50 -10.32
C LEU A 313 -23.25 1.06 -10.79
N GLN A 314 -23.82 0.11 -10.04
CA GLN A 314 -23.81 -1.30 -10.43
C GLN A 314 -24.67 -1.54 -11.67
N LYS A 315 -25.85 -0.90 -11.74
CA LYS A 315 -26.72 -0.92 -12.92
C LYS A 315 -26.36 0.24 -13.82
N ARG A 316 -26.19 -0.04 -15.11
CA ARG A 316 -25.99 1.02 -16.10
C ARG A 316 -27.23 1.92 -16.14
N PRO A 317 -27.06 3.24 -16.01
CA PRO A 317 -28.17 4.19 -16.14
C PRO A 317 -28.67 4.18 -17.59
N LYS A 318 -29.95 4.51 -17.78
CA LYS A 318 -30.48 4.71 -19.14
C LYS A 318 -29.95 6.04 -19.68
N PRO A 319 -29.73 6.17 -21.00
CA PRO A 319 -29.17 7.40 -21.60
C PRO A 319 -29.94 8.68 -21.26
N ASP A 320 -31.26 8.58 -21.11
CA ASP A 320 -32.16 9.74 -20.90
C ASP A 320 -32.58 9.93 -19.43
N GLU A 321 -31.97 9.20 -18.48
CA GLU A 321 -32.30 9.35 -17.05
C GLU A 321 -31.67 10.62 -16.47
N LYS A 322 -32.49 11.39 -15.74
CA LYS A 322 -32.06 12.62 -15.06
C LYS A 322 -31.12 12.29 -13.90
N TYR A 323 -30.03 13.04 -13.81
CA TYR A 323 -29.09 12.99 -12.69
C TYR A 323 -29.44 14.08 -11.68
N TYR A 324 -29.20 13.77 -10.39
CA TYR A 324 -29.49 14.65 -9.28
C TYR A 324 -28.27 14.78 -8.38
N SER A 325 -28.06 15.97 -7.84
CA SER A 325 -27.04 16.17 -6.80
C SER A 325 -27.36 15.27 -5.61
N SER A 326 -26.35 14.51 -5.18
CA SER A 326 -26.54 13.42 -4.23
C SER A 326 -25.38 13.32 -3.24
N SER A 327 -25.68 12.92 -2.00
CA SER A 327 -24.70 12.50 -1.00
C SER A 327 -24.94 11.06 -0.57
N ILE A 328 -23.88 10.40 -0.11
CA ILE A 328 -23.87 9.04 0.47
C ILE A 328 -23.23 9.13 1.85
#